data_AF-A0A662UDE6-F1
#
_entry.id   AF-A0A662UDE6-F1
#
_cell.length_a   1.000
_cell.length_b   1.000
_cell.length_c   1.000
_cell.angle_alpha   90.00
_cell.angle_beta   90.00
_cell.angle_gamma   90.00
#
_symmetry.space_group_name_H-M   'P 1'
#
loop_
_entity.id
_entity.type
_entity.pdbx_description
1 polymer ?
#
loop_
_entity_poly.entity_id
_entity_poly.type
_entity_poly.pdbx_seq_one_letter_code
_entity_poly.pdbx_strand_id
1 'polypeptide(L)'
;MSFETIAEAVNVKLNVPKGTPYSFYDSPYIGHRKTTAVDIYFKDREALLPVNEAKVKEIRWFNAPKYRDDGWEREPLILFEINENIVLKILHVNPKVNVGEKLSLGDFIGECIVSGYLCPWSDSHAHFEIRPSKDPYRARGAYTLSIEPTVSKIKNICQVKSNTFTIVEIKKHYIWVKPHYRESSYLTPLTTKIGNIIGYVDAGVPHYGMGGVIFKNNVSDKITEGNEVKCNSSSLGYVVIINPLSVLFIAPIEVFINGRKVRGIGTYINGEYLKVIPIEKEPWKEGDEILLETRIAGLSK
;
A
#
# COMPACT_ATOMS: atom_id res chain seq x y z
N MET A 1 -10.75 -10.05 -19.05
CA MET A 1 -9.75 -9.30 -18.25
C MET A 1 -8.67 -10.28 -17.80
N SER A 2 -7.38 -9.95 -17.89
CA SER A 2 -6.32 -10.84 -17.41
C SER A 2 -5.96 -10.53 -15.95
N PHE A 3 -5.77 -11.56 -15.14
CA PHE A 3 -5.39 -11.44 -13.73
C PHE A 3 -3.92 -11.78 -13.51
N GLU A 4 -3.37 -11.31 -12.38
CA GLU A 4 -2.07 -11.68 -11.84
C GLU A 4 -2.18 -11.98 -10.35
N THR A 5 -1.43 -12.99 -9.88
CA THR A 5 -1.30 -13.26 -8.45
C THR A 5 -0.34 -12.25 -7.82
N ILE A 6 -0.75 -11.62 -6.72
CA ILE A 6 0.06 -10.62 -6.01
C ILE A 6 0.59 -11.15 -4.67
N ALA A 7 -0.14 -12.05 -4.04
CA ALA A 7 0.23 -12.64 -2.77
C ALA A 7 -0.47 -13.99 -2.58
N GLU A 8 0.03 -14.77 -1.64
CA GLU A 8 -0.62 -16.00 -1.21
C GLU A 8 -0.41 -16.27 0.29
N ALA A 9 -1.36 -16.97 0.90
CA ALA A 9 -1.22 -17.52 2.24
C ALA A 9 -2.07 -18.78 2.35
N VAL A 10 -1.58 -19.80 3.07
CA VAL A 10 -2.34 -21.03 3.37
C VAL A 10 -3.08 -21.62 2.15
N ASN A 11 -2.38 -21.71 1.01
CA ASN A 11 -2.87 -22.19 -0.29
C ASN A 11 -4.01 -21.35 -0.92
N VAL A 12 -4.23 -20.14 -0.43
CA VAL A 12 -5.13 -19.15 -1.03
C VAL A 12 -4.30 -18.09 -1.74
N LYS A 13 -4.56 -17.91 -3.04
CA LYS A 13 -3.92 -16.89 -3.88
C LYS A 13 -4.82 -15.66 -4.00
N LEU A 14 -4.24 -14.49 -3.83
CA LEU A 14 -4.87 -13.20 -4.12
C LEU A 14 -4.49 -12.76 -5.53
N ASN A 15 -5.49 -12.62 -6.38
CA ASN A 15 -5.38 -12.28 -7.78
C ASN A 15 -6.10 -10.97 -8.06
N VAL A 16 -5.47 -10.10 -8.84
CA VAL A 16 -6.04 -8.80 -9.23
C VAL A 16 -5.94 -8.62 -10.74
N PRO A 17 -6.78 -7.78 -11.37
CA PRO A 17 -6.57 -7.40 -12.76
C PRO A 17 -5.16 -6.85 -12.96
N LYS A 18 -4.49 -7.24 -14.06
CA LYS A 18 -3.10 -6.82 -14.32
C LYS A 18 -2.96 -5.29 -14.28
N GLY A 19 -1.94 -4.82 -13.57
CA GLY A 19 -1.65 -3.39 -13.44
C GLY A 19 -2.51 -2.66 -12.41
N THR A 20 -3.39 -3.35 -11.69
CA THR A 20 -4.11 -2.76 -10.54
C THR A 20 -3.10 -2.33 -9.49
N PRO A 21 -3.15 -1.09 -8.98
CA PRO A 21 -2.30 -0.67 -7.88
C PRO A 21 -2.69 -1.35 -6.56
N TYR A 22 -1.71 -1.69 -5.74
CA TYR A 22 -1.92 -2.27 -4.41
C TYR A 22 -0.79 -1.91 -3.46
N SER A 23 -1.00 -2.15 -2.17
CA SER A 23 0.01 -1.91 -1.14
C SER A 23 -0.08 -2.93 0.00
N PHE A 24 1.08 -3.39 0.45
CA PHE A 24 1.24 -4.17 1.67
C PHE A 24 1.59 -3.30 2.88
N TYR A 25 2.13 -2.09 2.68
CA TYR A 25 2.76 -1.30 3.75
C TYR A 25 2.32 0.18 3.83
N ASP A 26 1.55 0.73 2.87
CA ASP A 26 1.01 2.11 2.87
C ASP A 26 -0.19 2.26 3.81
N SER A 27 -0.03 1.88 5.08
CA SER A 27 -1.10 1.95 6.06
C SER A 27 -0.56 1.88 7.49
N PRO A 28 -1.14 2.62 8.45
CA PRO A 28 -0.66 2.63 9.83
C PRO A 28 -1.06 1.37 10.61
N TYR A 29 -2.02 0.58 10.07
CA TYR A 29 -2.67 -0.50 10.79
C TYR A 29 -1.80 -1.76 10.92
N ILE A 30 -2.11 -2.54 11.96
CA ILE A 30 -1.28 -3.68 12.37
C ILE A 30 -1.17 -4.78 11.31
N GLY A 31 -2.16 -4.92 10.42
CA GLY A 31 -2.12 -5.89 9.34
C GLY A 31 -0.94 -5.63 8.39
N HIS A 32 -0.73 -4.38 8.02
CA HIS A 32 0.36 -3.94 7.15
C HIS A 32 1.72 -4.00 7.85
N ARG A 33 1.77 -3.71 9.16
CA ARG A 33 2.98 -3.91 10.00
C ARG A 33 3.46 -5.36 10.02
N LYS A 34 2.54 -6.31 9.85
CA LYS A 34 2.83 -7.76 9.92
C LYS A 34 2.79 -8.44 8.56
N THR A 35 2.58 -7.70 7.47
CA THR A 35 2.37 -8.28 6.13
C THR A 35 1.23 -9.31 6.11
N THR A 36 0.15 -9.07 6.86
CA THR A 36 -1.03 -9.96 6.93
C THR A 36 -2.25 -9.37 6.22
N ALA A 37 -2.08 -8.24 5.53
CA ALA A 37 -3.13 -7.54 4.82
C ALA A 37 -2.59 -6.91 3.53
N VAL A 38 -3.50 -6.63 2.59
CA VAL A 38 -3.20 -5.90 1.37
C VAL A 38 -4.36 -4.95 1.04
N ASP A 39 -4.02 -3.73 0.66
CA ASP A 39 -4.98 -2.75 0.14
C ASP A 39 -4.91 -2.76 -1.39
N ILE A 40 -6.05 -2.92 -2.06
CA ILE A 40 -6.15 -2.98 -3.52
C ILE A 40 -6.97 -1.78 -4.01
N TYR A 41 -6.39 -0.99 -4.92
CA TYR A 41 -6.95 0.23 -5.47
C TYR A 41 -7.62 -0.08 -6.82
N PHE A 42 -8.84 -0.59 -6.76
CA PHE A 42 -9.59 -0.95 -7.96
C PHE A 42 -9.95 0.27 -8.81
N LYS A 43 -9.87 0.10 -10.13
CA LYS A 43 -10.33 1.09 -11.10
C LYS A 43 -11.81 1.39 -10.87
N ASP A 44 -12.18 2.67 -11.02
CA ASP A 44 -13.56 3.16 -10.88
C ASP A 44 -14.21 2.83 -9.51
N ARG A 45 -13.40 2.43 -8.52
CA ARG A 45 -13.80 1.92 -7.21
C ARG A 45 -14.61 0.63 -7.25
N GLU A 46 -14.53 -0.13 -8.34
CA GLU A 46 -15.24 -1.40 -8.47
C GLU A 46 -14.45 -2.54 -7.83
N ALA A 47 -14.77 -2.86 -6.57
CA ALA A 47 -14.10 -3.94 -5.88
C ALA A 47 -14.50 -5.29 -6.48
N LEU A 48 -13.50 -6.11 -6.82
CA LEU A 48 -13.67 -7.44 -7.39
C LEU A 48 -13.20 -8.51 -6.40
N LEU A 49 -13.79 -9.71 -6.46
CA LEU A 49 -13.33 -10.85 -5.67
C LEU A 49 -11.91 -11.25 -6.10
N PRO A 50 -10.91 -11.27 -5.20
CA PRO A 50 -9.53 -11.56 -5.56
C PRO A 50 -9.16 -13.05 -5.42
N VAL A 51 -10.10 -13.94 -5.15
CA VAL A 51 -9.88 -15.39 -4.96
C VAL A 51 -10.68 -16.19 -5.99
N ASN A 52 -10.27 -17.43 -6.27
CA ASN A 52 -10.89 -18.26 -7.31
C ASN A 52 -12.39 -18.42 -7.13
N GLU A 53 -12.80 -18.80 -5.93
CA GLU A 53 -14.20 -18.97 -5.54
C GLU A 53 -14.34 -18.63 -4.07
N ALA A 54 -15.46 -18.04 -3.69
CA ALA A 54 -15.86 -17.88 -2.30
C ALA A 54 -17.36 -17.64 -2.17
N LYS A 55 -17.90 -17.94 -0.98
CA LYS A 55 -19.30 -17.70 -0.64
C LYS A 55 -19.42 -16.57 0.37
N VAL A 56 -20.32 -15.61 0.15
CA VAL A 56 -20.57 -14.56 1.14
C VAL A 56 -21.12 -15.20 2.42
N LYS A 57 -20.34 -15.13 3.49
CA LYS A 57 -20.67 -15.72 4.80
C LYS A 57 -21.44 -14.75 5.67
N GLU A 58 -20.98 -13.50 5.71
CA GLU A 58 -21.52 -12.50 6.62
C GLU A 58 -21.21 -11.07 6.14
N ILE A 59 -22.14 -10.15 6.38
CA ILE A 59 -21.96 -8.71 6.18
C ILE A 59 -22.31 -8.01 7.49
N ARG A 60 -21.35 -7.30 8.07
CA ARG A 60 -21.54 -6.47 9.27
C ARG A 60 -21.33 -5.01 8.93
N TRP A 61 -21.99 -4.15 9.70
CA TRP A 61 -21.92 -2.71 9.54
C TRP A 61 -21.64 -2.04 10.89
N PHE A 62 -20.54 -1.30 10.96
CA PHE A 62 -20.09 -0.58 12.14
C PHE A 62 -20.23 0.93 11.96
N ASN A 63 -20.32 1.69 13.04
CA ASN A 63 -20.26 3.15 12.92
C ASN A 63 -18.83 3.58 12.60
N ALA A 64 -18.66 4.43 11.60
CA ALA A 64 -17.37 5.01 11.27
C ALA A 64 -17.05 6.17 12.22
N PRO A 65 -15.76 6.46 12.50
CA PRO A 65 -15.38 7.66 13.20
C PRO A 65 -15.59 8.87 12.28
N LYS A 66 -15.84 10.03 12.89
CA LYS A 66 -16.08 11.31 12.19
C LYS A 66 -14.79 12.13 12.02
N TYR A 67 -13.69 11.49 11.63
CA TYR A 67 -12.41 12.19 11.44
C TYR A 67 -12.35 12.97 10.12
N ARG A 68 -13.23 12.67 9.17
CA ARG A 68 -13.36 13.34 7.88
C ARG A 68 -14.83 13.56 7.53
N ASP A 69 -15.14 14.71 6.94
CA ASP A 69 -16.52 15.12 6.66
C ASP A 69 -17.14 14.40 5.44
N ASP A 70 -16.30 13.90 4.53
CA ASP A 70 -16.69 13.17 3.32
C ASP A 70 -16.63 11.63 3.52
N GLY A 71 -16.40 11.17 4.75
CA GLY A 71 -16.41 9.77 5.12
C GLY A 71 -17.83 9.22 5.25
N TRP A 72 -18.01 7.95 4.92
CA TRP A 72 -19.28 7.27 5.15
C TRP A 72 -19.57 7.14 6.65
N GLU A 73 -20.85 7.24 7.03
CA GLU A 73 -21.25 7.11 8.45
C GLU A 73 -21.09 5.68 8.98
N ARG A 74 -21.14 4.68 8.08
CA ARG A 74 -21.03 3.27 8.43
C ARG A 74 -19.99 2.56 7.58
N GLU A 75 -19.27 1.65 8.24
CA GLU A 75 -18.21 0.84 7.66
C GLU A 75 -18.64 -0.62 7.53
N PRO A 76 -18.60 -1.17 6.32
CA PRO A 76 -18.88 -2.58 6.08
C PRO A 76 -17.66 -3.45 6.41
N LEU A 77 -17.94 -4.60 7.01
CA LEU A 77 -17.03 -5.74 7.07
C LEU A 77 -17.73 -6.91 6.40
N ILE A 78 -17.13 -7.42 5.34
CA ILE A 78 -17.65 -8.57 4.61
C ILE A 78 -16.74 -9.76 4.88
N LEU A 79 -17.34 -10.90 5.23
CA LEU A 79 -16.66 -12.18 5.32
C LEU A 79 -17.10 -13.05 4.15
N PHE A 80 -16.11 -13.54 3.42
CA PHE A 80 -16.27 -14.55 2.39
C PHE A 80 -15.69 -15.87 2.90
N GLU A 81 -16.46 -16.95 2.86
CA GLU A 81 -15.99 -18.31 3.13
C GLU A 81 -15.30 -18.86 1.90
N ILE A 82 -14.02 -19.22 2.04
CA ILE A 82 -13.25 -19.91 1.00
C ILE A 82 -13.36 -21.43 1.21
N ASN A 83 -13.20 -21.86 2.45
CA ASN A 83 -13.47 -23.23 2.90
C ASN A 83 -13.82 -23.23 4.40
N GLU A 84 -14.05 -24.40 4.97
CA GLU A 84 -14.46 -24.57 6.38
C GLU A 84 -13.53 -23.85 7.37
N ASN A 85 -12.22 -23.79 7.07
CA ASN A 85 -11.20 -23.26 7.97
C ASN A 85 -10.70 -21.86 7.61
N ILE A 86 -11.01 -21.34 6.42
CA ILE A 86 -10.45 -20.10 5.90
C ILE A 86 -11.55 -19.18 5.40
N VAL A 87 -11.49 -17.92 5.86
CA VAL A 87 -12.30 -16.82 5.35
C VAL A 87 -11.42 -15.71 4.78
N LEU A 88 -11.97 -14.96 3.84
CA LEU A 88 -11.45 -13.68 3.37
C LEU A 88 -12.26 -12.57 4.05
N LYS A 89 -11.58 -11.75 4.84
CA LYS A 89 -12.15 -10.53 5.44
C LYS A 89 -11.89 -9.36 4.51
N ILE A 90 -12.94 -8.58 4.26
CA ILE A 90 -12.93 -7.42 3.37
C ILE A 90 -13.45 -6.20 4.14
N LEU A 91 -12.73 -5.08 4.06
CA LEU A 91 -13.17 -3.77 4.61
C LEU A 91 -13.24 -2.72 3.50
N HIS A 92 -13.91 -1.61 3.80
CA HIS A 92 -14.00 -0.41 2.95
C HIS A 92 -14.68 -0.63 1.59
N VAL A 93 -15.58 -1.62 1.51
CA VAL A 93 -16.37 -1.93 0.31
C VAL A 93 -17.85 -1.94 0.65
N ASN A 94 -18.63 -1.04 0.06
CA ASN A 94 -20.09 -1.06 0.12
C ASN A 94 -20.60 -2.28 -0.67
N PRO A 95 -21.10 -3.33 0.01
CA PRO A 95 -21.42 -4.59 -0.63
C PRO A 95 -22.57 -4.45 -1.63
N LYS A 96 -22.44 -5.10 -2.77
CA LYS A 96 -23.50 -5.28 -3.78
C LYS A 96 -23.86 -6.75 -3.98
N VAL A 97 -23.57 -7.56 -2.96
CA VAL A 97 -23.76 -9.01 -2.88
C VAL A 97 -24.58 -9.37 -1.64
N ASN A 98 -25.19 -10.55 -1.65
CA ASN A 98 -26.03 -11.05 -0.55
C ASN A 98 -25.36 -12.19 0.21
N VAL A 99 -25.66 -12.31 1.51
CA VAL A 99 -25.23 -13.48 2.30
C VAL A 99 -25.76 -14.77 1.66
N GLY A 100 -24.88 -15.74 1.48
CA GLY A 100 -25.17 -17.02 0.81
C GLY A 100 -24.79 -17.07 -0.66
N GLU A 101 -24.55 -15.92 -1.30
CA GLU A 101 -24.15 -15.82 -2.70
C GLU A 101 -22.75 -16.42 -2.93
N LYS A 102 -22.58 -17.14 -4.04
CA LYS A 102 -21.30 -17.71 -4.45
C LYS A 102 -20.74 -16.86 -5.59
N LEU A 103 -19.48 -16.49 -5.49
CA LEU A 103 -18.78 -15.66 -6.44
C LEU A 103 -17.49 -16.33 -6.88
N SER A 104 -17.06 -16.00 -8.09
CA SER A 104 -15.83 -16.43 -8.72
C SER A 104 -14.86 -15.26 -8.90
N LEU A 105 -13.59 -15.59 -9.19
CA LEU A 105 -12.53 -14.60 -9.41
C LEU A 105 -12.97 -13.51 -10.39
N GLY A 106 -12.86 -12.26 -9.95
CA GLY A 106 -13.18 -11.10 -10.78
C GLY A 106 -14.64 -10.68 -10.76
N ASP A 107 -15.52 -11.42 -10.07
CA ASP A 107 -16.90 -10.97 -9.88
C ASP A 107 -16.93 -9.70 -9.01
N PHE A 108 -17.85 -8.81 -9.34
CA PHE A 108 -18.05 -7.55 -8.63
C PHE A 108 -18.65 -7.80 -7.24
N ILE A 109 -17.96 -7.36 -6.20
CA ILE A 109 -18.41 -7.51 -4.80
C ILE A 109 -19.07 -6.23 -4.25
N GLY A 110 -18.77 -5.08 -4.86
CA GLY A 110 -19.28 -3.79 -4.41
C GLY A 110 -18.36 -2.61 -4.72
N GLU A 111 -18.69 -1.45 -4.19
CA GLU A 111 -17.97 -0.19 -4.47
C GLU A 111 -17.07 0.19 -3.29
N CYS A 112 -15.80 0.51 -3.54
CA CYS A 112 -14.91 1.02 -2.50
C CYS A 112 -15.46 2.35 -1.94
N ILE A 113 -15.60 2.44 -0.62
CA ILE A 113 -16.13 3.63 0.05
C ILE A 113 -15.00 4.57 0.49
N VAL A 114 -15.40 5.79 0.86
CA VAL A 114 -14.52 6.72 1.56
C VAL A 114 -14.61 6.41 3.05
N SER A 115 -13.59 5.73 3.57
CA SER A 115 -13.58 5.29 4.96
C SER A 115 -13.37 6.45 5.94
N GLY A 116 -14.23 6.54 6.96
CA GLY A 116 -14.07 7.51 8.05
C GLY A 116 -12.81 7.30 8.91
N TYR A 117 -12.27 6.08 8.91
CA TYR A 117 -11.04 5.72 9.63
C TYR A 117 -9.76 6.23 8.96
N LEU A 118 -9.83 6.49 7.65
CA LEU A 118 -8.67 6.85 6.84
C LEU A 118 -8.45 8.36 6.77
N CYS A 119 -7.21 8.76 6.49
CA CYS A 119 -6.88 10.17 6.30
C CYS A 119 -7.47 10.72 4.99
N PRO A 120 -7.67 12.04 4.87
CA PRO A 120 -8.22 12.65 3.64
C PRO A 120 -7.41 12.41 2.36
N TRP A 121 -6.12 12.10 2.48
CA TRP A 121 -5.23 11.79 1.35
C TRP A 121 -5.13 10.29 1.03
N SER A 122 -5.79 9.43 1.80
CA SER A 122 -5.90 8.00 1.50
C SER A 122 -6.91 7.81 0.37
N ASP A 123 -6.50 7.15 -0.71
CA ASP A 123 -7.41 6.81 -1.80
C ASP A 123 -8.34 5.67 -1.36
N SER A 124 -9.58 5.65 -1.87
CA SER A 124 -10.50 4.54 -1.64
C SER A 124 -9.93 3.24 -2.19
N HIS A 125 -9.98 2.19 -1.38
CA HIS A 125 -9.44 0.88 -1.69
C HIS A 125 -10.30 -0.19 -1.00
N ALA A 126 -10.11 -1.44 -1.41
CA ALA A 126 -10.61 -2.59 -0.68
C ALA A 126 -9.45 -3.22 0.12
N HIS A 127 -9.66 -3.42 1.41
CA HIS A 127 -8.69 -4.02 2.30
C HIS A 127 -8.98 -5.50 2.47
N PHE A 128 -7.99 -6.37 2.26
CA PHE A 128 -8.15 -7.82 2.32
C PHE A 128 -7.23 -8.48 3.34
N GLU A 129 -7.79 -9.40 4.11
CA GLU A 129 -7.05 -10.29 5.01
C GLU A 129 -7.51 -11.75 4.80
N ILE A 130 -6.56 -12.68 4.65
CA ILE A 130 -6.86 -14.12 4.72
C ILE A 130 -6.79 -14.55 6.18
N ARG A 131 -7.87 -15.15 6.69
CA ARG A 131 -8.03 -15.41 8.12
C ARG A 131 -8.55 -16.81 8.42
N PRO A 132 -8.21 -17.37 9.60
CA PRO A 132 -8.88 -18.57 10.08
C PRO A 132 -10.36 -18.29 10.37
N SER A 133 -11.25 -19.19 9.97
CA SER A 133 -12.71 -19.09 10.23
C SER A 133 -13.05 -18.92 11.72
N LYS A 134 -12.20 -19.45 12.61
CA LYS A 134 -12.35 -19.35 14.08
C LYS A 134 -11.94 -18.00 14.67
N ASP A 135 -11.24 -17.15 13.93
CA ASP A 135 -10.88 -15.78 14.36
C ASP A 135 -11.03 -14.80 13.19
N PRO A 136 -12.26 -14.52 12.71
CA PRO A 136 -12.46 -13.79 11.47
C PRO A 136 -12.51 -12.26 11.64
N TYR A 137 -12.65 -11.74 12.88
CA TYR A 137 -12.95 -10.33 13.12
C TYR A 137 -11.78 -9.47 13.62
N ARG A 138 -10.88 -10.05 14.44
CA ARG A 138 -9.89 -9.27 15.18
C ARG A 138 -8.91 -8.57 14.25
N ALA A 139 -8.37 -7.43 14.69
CA ALA A 139 -7.32 -6.73 13.93
C ALA A 139 -6.02 -7.53 13.78
N ARG A 140 -5.78 -8.53 14.65
CA ARG A 140 -4.63 -9.44 14.60
C ARG A 140 -5.11 -10.86 14.35
N GLY A 141 -4.23 -11.75 13.89
CA GLY A 141 -4.52 -13.18 13.73
C GLY A 141 -4.78 -13.62 12.28
N ALA A 142 -4.72 -12.69 11.32
CA ALA A 142 -4.66 -13.03 9.90
C ALA A 142 -3.34 -13.77 9.57
N TYR A 143 -3.38 -14.57 8.51
CA TYR A 143 -2.20 -15.27 8.02
C TYR A 143 -1.22 -14.28 7.38
N THR A 144 0.08 -14.48 7.60
CA THR A 144 1.12 -13.72 6.89
C THR A 144 1.08 -14.04 5.41
N LEU A 145 1.04 -13.01 4.59
CA LEU A 145 1.06 -13.10 3.14
C LEU A 145 2.49 -13.33 2.65
N SER A 146 2.69 -14.35 1.83
CA SER A 146 3.86 -14.43 0.96
C SER A 146 3.70 -13.43 -0.17
N ILE A 147 4.66 -12.51 -0.29
CA ILE A 147 4.75 -11.52 -1.38
C ILE A 147 5.56 -12.05 -2.58
N GLU A 148 5.98 -13.31 -2.56
CA GLU A 148 6.75 -13.93 -3.64
C GLU A 148 6.09 -13.80 -5.02
N PRO A 149 4.76 -13.94 -5.19
CA PRO A 149 4.11 -13.69 -6.48
C PRO A 149 4.34 -12.26 -6.99
N THR A 150 4.30 -11.25 -6.10
CA THR A 150 4.65 -9.87 -6.46
C THR A 150 6.09 -9.76 -6.93
N VAL A 151 7.01 -10.31 -6.16
CA VAL A 151 8.46 -10.19 -6.37
C VAL A 151 8.93 -10.91 -7.64
N SER A 152 8.33 -12.05 -7.95
CA SER A 152 8.67 -12.86 -9.14
C SER A 152 8.52 -12.10 -10.47
N LYS A 153 7.72 -11.03 -10.48
CA LYS A 153 7.51 -10.17 -11.65
C LYS A 153 8.65 -9.19 -11.89
N ILE A 154 9.53 -8.96 -10.91
CA ILE A 154 10.67 -8.05 -11.02
C ILE A 154 11.74 -8.69 -11.92
N LYS A 155 11.70 -8.37 -13.21
CA LYS A 155 12.68 -8.85 -14.19
C LYS A 155 14.05 -8.21 -13.97
N ASN A 156 14.08 -6.87 -13.95
CA ASN A 156 15.28 -6.07 -13.75
C ASN A 156 15.11 -5.17 -12.53
N ILE A 157 16.19 -4.94 -11.80
CA ILE A 157 16.22 -3.97 -10.71
C ILE A 157 16.53 -2.62 -11.34
N CYS A 158 15.56 -1.71 -11.29
CA CYS A 158 15.68 -0.35 -11.78
C CYS A 158 15.98 0.56 -10.58
N GLN A 159 16.96 1.44 -10.69
CA GLN A 159 17.20 2.46 -9.67
C GLN A 159 16.73 3.82 -10.18
N VAL A 160 15.91 4.51 -9.38
CA VAL A 160 15.58 5.91 -9.59
C VAL A 160 16.80 6.76 -9.18
N LYS A 161 17.50 7.29 -10.18
CA LYS A 161 18.78 8.01 -9.98
C LYS A 161 18.65 9.49 -9.65
N SER A 162 17.43 10.04 -9.71
CA SER A 162 17.16 11.45 -9.42
C SER A 162 16.11 11.58 -8.33
N ASN A 163 16.23 12.64 -7.53
CA ASN A 163 15.19 13.08 -6.62
C ASN A 163 14.26 14.13 -7.26
N THR A 164 14.34 14.32 -8.57
CA THR A 164 13.48 15.25 -9.31
C THR A 164 12.28 14.53 -9.91
N PHE A 165 11.11 15.17 -9.76
CA PHE A 165 9.84 14.68 -10.25
C PHE A 165 9.10 15.81 -10.97
N THR A 166 8.22 15.45 -11.89
CA THR A 166 7.31 16.39 -12.56
C THR A 166 5.92 16.23 -11.98
N ILE A 167 5.25 17.33 -11.65
CA ILE A 167 3.85 17.30 -11.23
C ILE A 167 2.98 16.89 -12.41
N VAL A 168 2.20 15.84 -12.21
CA VAL A 168 1.28 15.30 -13.24
C VAL A 168 -0.15 15.73 -12.96
N GLU A 169 -0.57 15.72 -11.70
CA GLU A 169 -1.95 16.05 -11.32
C GLU A 169 -1.99 16.60 -9.90
N ILE A 170 -2.81 17.64 -9.70
CA ILE A 170 -3.07 18.22 -8.37
C ILE A 170 -4.47 17.84 -7.91
N LYS A 171 -4.56 17.02 -6.86
CA LYS A 171 -5.81 16.68 -6.20
C LYS A 171 -6.06 17.60 -5.00
N LYS A 172 -7.24 17.46 -4.40
CA LYS A 172 -7.65 18.25 -3.21
C LYS A 172 -6.72 18.07 -2.02
N HIS A 173 -6.21 16.86 -1.78
CA HIS A 173 -5.45 16.52 -0.56
C HIS A 173 -4.01 16.05 -0.82
N TYR A 174 -3.63 15.85 -2.07
CA TYR A 174 -2.30 15.38 -2.45
C TYR A 174 -2.02 15.73 -3.91
N ILE A 175 -0.80 15.49 -4.35
CA ILE A 175 -0.31 15.74 -5.69
C ILE A 175 0.33 14.46 -6.22
N TRP A 176 0.05 14.13 -7.48
CA TRP A 176 0.74 13.07 -8.20
C TRP A 176 1.95 13.61 -8.92
N VAL A 177 3.11 13.00 -8.67
CA VAL A 177 4.34 13.36 -9.36
C VAL A 177 5.00 12.12 -9.97
N LYS A 178 5.62 12.29 -11.13
CA LYS A 178 6.32 11.21 -11.84
C LYS A 178 7.82 11.45 -11.85
N PRO A 179 8.65 10.39 -11.70
CA PRO A 179 10.10 10.53 -11.84
C PRO A 179 10.47 10.89 -13.29
N HIS A 180 11.51 11.70 -13.47
CA HIS A 180 11.95 12.14 -14.81
C HIS A 180 12.49 10.97 -15.67
N TYR A 181 13.21 10.04 -15.05
CA TYR A 181 13.70 8.83 -15.70
C TYR A 181 12.86 7.62 -15.27
N ARG A 182 12.24 6.96 -16.26
CA ARG A 182 11.42 5.77 -16.08
C ARG A 182 11.94 4.63 -16.93
N GLU A 183 12.53 3.62 -16.29
CA GLU A 183 12.62 2.29 -16.89
C GLU A 183 11.22 1.66 -16.85
N SER A 184 10.85 0.94 -17.91
CA SER A 184 9.49 0.42 -18.12
C SER A 184 9.03 -0.64 -17.10
N SER A 185 9.86 -1.00 -16.12
CA SER A 185 9.67 -2.17 -15.26
C SER A 185 9.82 -1.94 -13.74
N TYR A 186 9.77 -0.70 -13.23
CA TYR A 186 9.83 -0.50 -11.78
C TYR A 186 8.54 -0.95 -11.08
N LEU A 187 8.68 -1.53 -9.88
CA LEU A 187 7.55 -2.00 -9.07
C LEU A 187 6.78 -0.83 -8.43
N THR A 188 7.53 0.20 -8.00
CA THR A 188 7.02 1.45 -7.42
C THR A 188 7.91 2.61 -7.91
N PRO A 189 7.45 3.88 -7.87
CA PRO A 189 8.17 5.03 -8.41
C PRO A 189 9.32 5.51 -7.52
N LEU A 190 9.60 4.82 -6.41
CA LEU A 190 10.64 5.15 -5.46
C LEU A 190 11.44 3.90 -5.11
N THR A 191 12.75 3.98 -5.34
CA THR A 191 13.69 2.91 -5.00
C THR A 191 14.66 3.37 -3.92
N THR A 192 15.06 2.46 -3.06
CA THR A 192 16.03 2.73 -1.98
C THR A 192 17.22 1.81 -2.04
N LYS A 193 18.31 2.22 -1.40
CA LYS A 193 19.45 1.38 -1.05
C LYS A 193 19.49 1.12 0.45
N ILE A 194 19.69 -0.14 0.81
CA ILE A 194 20.07 -0.56 2.16
C ILE A 194 21.41 -1.28 2.03
N GLY A 195 22.48 -0.63 2.49
CA GLY A 195 23.84 -0.99 2.09
C GLY A 195 23.98 -0.94 0.56
N ASN A 196 24.32 -2.08 -0.05
CA ASN A 196 24.47 -2.22 -1.51
C ASN A 196 23.23 -2.82 -2.20
N ILE A 197 22.14 -3.05 -1.46
CA ILE A 197 20.95 -3.74 -1.97
C ILE A 197 19.91 -2.70 -2.35
N ILE A 198 19.44 -2.78 -3.59
CA ILE A 198 18.35 -1.94 -4.08
C ILE A 198 17.01 -2.64 -3.84
N GLY A 199 16.03 -1.89 -3.34
CA GLY A 199 14.66 -2.34 -3.19
C GLY A 199 13.66 -1.25 -3.56
N TYR A 200 12.39 -1.64 -3.68
CA TYR A 200 11.27 -0.76 -4.05
C TYR A 200 10.49 -0.37 -2.82
N VAL A 201 10.16 0.90 -2.67
CA VAL A 201 9.44 1.42 -1.50
C VAL A 201 7.95 1.26 -1.72
N ASP A 202 7.27 0.63 -0.77
CA ASP A 202 5.82 0.58 -0.63
C ASP A 202 5.50 1.21 0.74
N ALA A 203 5.04 2.45 0.78
CA ALA A 203 5.00 3.19 2.04
C ALA A 203 4.18 4.49 1.98
N GLY A 204 3.73 4.94 3.16
CA GLY A 204 3.19 6.27 3.41
C GLY A 204 3.99 6.98 4.51
N VAL A 205 5.08 7.66 4.12
CA VAL A 205 6.08 8.17 5.05
C VAL A 205 6.20 9.69 5.03
N PRO A 206 6.40 10.35 6.18
CA PRO A 206 6.39 9.81 7.54
C PRO A 206 4.97 9.72 8.12
N HIS A 207 3.92 10.03 7.36
CA HIS A 207 2.57 10.26 7.92
C HIS A 207 1.89 9.01 8.52
N TYR A 208 2.28 7.79 8.12
CA TYR A 208 1.91 6.56 8.84
C TYR A 208 3.02 6.03 9.78
N GLY A 209 4.15 6.73 9.84
CA GLY A 209 5.30 6.45 10.71
C GLY A 209 6.19 5.29 10.25
N MET A 210 5.79 4.56 9.21
CA MET A 210 6.50 3.38 8.72
C MET A 210 6.33 3.18 7.22
N GLY A 211 7.14 2.29 6.66
CA GLY A 211 7.01 1.81 5.30
C GLY A 211 7.65 0.44 5.13
N GLY A 212 7.46 -0.13 3.94
CA GLY A 212 8.12 -1.35 3.52
C GLY A 212 9.09 -1.10 2.38
N VAL A 213 10.16 -1.91 2.32
CA VAL A 213 11.00 -2.03 1.13
C VAL A 213 10.93 -3.47 0.64
N ILE A 214 10.62 -3.66 -0.65
CA ILE A 214 10.45 -4.95 -1.32
C ILE A 214 11.70 -5.25 -2.17
N PHE A 215 12.21 -6.48 -2.07
CA PHE A 215 13.43 -6.91 -2.75
C PHE A 215 13.16 -8.04 -3.74
N LYS A 216 13.97 -8.07 -4.80
CA LYS A 216 13.93 -9.15 -5.81
C LYS A 216 14.34 -10.51 -5.23
N ASN A 217 15.29 -10.51 -4.31
CA ASN A 217 15.93 -11.71 -3.77
C ASN A 217 15.86 -11.71 -2.24
N ASN A 218 16.11 -12.87 -1.64
CA ASN A 218 16.20 -12.98 -0.19
C ASN A 218 17.31 -12.05 0.38
N VAL A 219 16.95 -11.28 1.41
CA VAL A 219 17.83 -10.31 2.09
C VAL A 219 18.10 -10.60 3.56
N SER A 220 17.53 -11.68 4.14
CA SER A 220 17.60 -11.96 5.57
C SER A 220 19.03 -11.96 6.14
N ASP A 221 20.00 -12.46 5.37
CA ASP A 221 21.41 -12.55 5.82
C ASP A 221 22.25 -11.33 5.42
N LYS A 222 21.65 -10.32 4.77
CA LYS A 222 22.37 -9.18 4.18
C LYS A 222 21.95 -7.83 4.75
N ILE A 223 20.81 -7.77 5.41
CA ILE A 223 20.27 -6.57 6.05
C ILE A 223 20.13 -6.87 7.54
N THR A 224 20.49 -5.91 8.37
CA THR A 224 20.29 -5.99 9.82
C THR A 224 19.38 -4.88 10.31
N GLU A 225 18.71 -5.11 11.45
CA GLU A 225 17.93 -4.06 12.12
C GLU A 225 18.83 -2.85 12.40
N GLY A 226 18.25 -1.65 12.26
CA GLY A 226 18.97 -0.38 12.36
C GLY A 226 19.70 0.05 11.08
N ASN A 227 19.77 -0.80 10.04
CA ASN A 227 20.29 -0.34 8.74
C ASN A 227 19.47 0.83 8.20
N GLU A 228 20.17 1.80 7.64
CA GLU A 228 19.56 2.99 7.06
C GLU A 228 18.95 2.68 5.69
N VAL A 229 17.72 3.13 5.49
CA VAL A 229 17.01 3.08 4.21
C VAL A 229 17.27 4.38 3.47
N LYS A 230 18.06 4.34 2.39
CA LYS A 230 18.45 5.56 1.66
C LYS A 230 17.73 5.68 0.33
N CYS A 231 17.13 6.84 0.06
CA CYS A 231 16.75 7.25 -1.28
C CYS A 231 17.79 8.23 -1.82
N ASN A 232 18.67 7.75 -2.71
CA ASN A 232 19.84 8.49 -3.18
C ASN A 232 20.69 8.99 -1.99
N SER A 233 20.86 10.30 -1.83
CA SER A 233 21.60 10.90 -0.72
C SER A 233 20.77 11.13 0.55
N SER A 234 19.45 10.90 0.49
CA SER A 234 18.52 11.22 1.58
C SER A 234 18.10 9.97 2.36
N SER A 235 17.87 10.13 3.66
CA SER A 235 17.44 9.05 4.56
C SER A 235 15.92 8.93 4.58
N LEU A 236 15.37 7.75 4.35
CA LEU A 236 13.95 7.45 4.57
C LEU A 236 13.67 6.84 5.95
N GLY A 237 14.72 6.46 6.68
CA GLY A 237 14.60 5.93 8.03
C GLY A 237 15.41 4.66 8.25
N TYR A 238 14.93 3.78 9.14
CA TYR A 238 15.71 2.67 9.68
C TYR A 238 14.92 1.36 9.73
N VAL A 239 15.57 0.28 9.33
CA VAL A 239 14.99 -1.08 9.35
C VAL A 239 14.67 -1.51 10.78
N VAL A 240 13.48 -2.08 10.99
CA VAL A 240 13.01 -2.59 12.29
C VAL A 240 12.48 -4.01 12.25
N ILE A 241 12.09 -4.52 11.08
CA ILE A 241 11.69 -5.92 10.90
C ILE A 241 12.24 -6.39 9.56
N ILE A 242 12.77 -7.61 9.53
CA ILE A 242 13.29 -8.22 8.31
C ILE A 242 12.47 -9.48 8.01
N ASN A 243 11.94 -9.53 6.79
CA ASN A 243 11.38 -10.73 6.17
C ASN A 243 12.29 -11.13 5.00
N PRO A 244 12.17 -12.37 4.48
CA PRO A 244 13.00 -12.81 3.37
C PRO A 244 12.99 -11.85 2.17
N LEU A 245 11.82 -11.38 1.74
CA LEU A 245 11.66 -10.57 0.51
C LEU A 245 11.28 -9.10 0.78
N SER A 246 11.20 -8.70 2.04
CA SER A 246 10.86 -7.32 2.41
C SER A 246 11.40 -6.94 3.77
N VAL A 247 11.54 -5.65 4.03
CA VAL A 247 11.78 -5.13 5.37
C VAL A 247 10.73 -4.10 5.73
N LEU A 248 10.40 -4.01 7.01
CA LEU A 248 9.68 -2.87 7.57
C LEU A 248 10.71 -1.87 8.11
N PHE A 249 10.50 -0.59 7.83
CA PHE A 249 11.30 0.50 8.39
C PHE A 249 10.40 1.53 9.08
N ILE A 250 10.95 2.19 10.10
CA ILE A 250 10.36 3.39 10.69
C ILE A 250 10.93 4.62 10.00
N ALA A 251 10.12 5.66 9.86
CA ALA A 251 10.49 6.88 9.14
C ALA A 251 10.50 8.11 10.05
N PRO A 252 11.46 8.27 10.98
CA PRO A 252 11.62 9.46 11.81
C PRO A 252 12.23 10.60 10.97
N ILE A 253 11.52 11.01 9.92
CA ILE A 253 12.00 11.96 8.92
C ILE A 253 11.01 13.09 8.73
N GLU A 254 11.50 14.19 8.20
CA GLU A 254 10.72 15.24 7.58
C GLU A 254 10.94 15.20 6.07
N VAL A 255 9.90 15.52 5.31
CA VAL A 255 9.94 15.50 3.84
C VAL A 255 9.77 16.93 3.33
N PHE A 256 10.58 17.29 2.35
CA PHE A 256 10.59 18.60 1.74
C PHE A 256 10.46 18.49 0.22
N ILE A 257 9.71 19.41 -0.35
CA ILE A 257 9.55 19.59 -1.79
C ILE A 257 9.99 21.02 -2.13
N ASN A 258 11.04 21.17 -2.93
CA ASN A 258 11.66 22.48 -3.23
C ASN A 258 11.94 23.29 -1.94
N GLY A 259 12.48 22.62 -0.91
CA GLY A 259 12.76 23.20 0.40
C GLY A 259 11.55 23.47 1.30
N ARG A 260 10.31 23.22 0.84
CA ARG A 260 9.08 23.40 1.63
C ARG A 260 8.66 22.10 2.30
N LYS A 261 8.37 22.15 3.60
CA LYS A 261 7.97 20.96 4.35
C LYS A 261 6.59 20.47 3.87
N VAL A 262 6.50 19.19 3.56
CA VAL A 262 5.24 18.49 3.26
C VAL A 262 4.93 17.47 4.35
N ARG A 263 3.69 17.01 4.42
CA ARG A 263 3.25 16.00 5.40
C ARG A 263 3.91 14.66 5.14
N GLY A 264 4.16 14.35 3.87
CA GLY A 264 4.87 13.14 3.47
C GLY A 264 4.67 12.78 2.02
N ILE A 265 5.12 11.58 1.70
CA ILE A 265 5.01 10.93 0.40
C ILE A 265 4.38 9.54 0.53
N GLY A 266 3.82 9.05 -0.56
CA GLY A 266 3.19 7.73 -0.64
C GLY A 266 3.51 7.00 -1.94
N THR A 267 3.66 5.69 -1.90
CA THR A 267 3.88 4.84 -3.09
C THR A 267 2.94 3.66 -3.14
N TYR A 268 2.66 3.20 -4.36
CA TYR A 268 1.87 1.99 -4.63
C TYR A 268 2.65 1.03 -5.52
N ILE A 269 2.48 -0.26 -5.26
CA ILE A 269 2.91 -1.31 -6.19
C ILE A 269 2.03 -1.23 -7.43
N ASN A 270 2.64 -1.38 -8.62
CA ASN A 270 2.03 -1.06 -9.92
C ASN A 270 1.62 0.42 -10.07
N GLY A 271 1.97 1.29 -9.11
CA GLY A 271 1.72 2.72 -9.17
C GLY A 271 2.76 3.44 -10.02
N GLU A 272 2.31 4.31 -10.92
CA GLU A 272 3.22 5.09 -11.76
C GLU A 272 3.78 6.33 -11.08
N TYR A 273 3.05 6.85 -10.08
CA TYR A 273 3.25 8.17 -9.49
C TYR A 273 3.56 8.09 -8.01
N LEU A 274 4.45 8.96 -7.56
CA LEU A 274 4.70 9.24 -6.17
C LEU A 274 3.62 10.22 -5.69
N LYS A 275 2.96 9.88 -4.57
CA LYS A 275 2.03 10.79 -3.90
C LYS A 275 2.85 11.79 -3.08
N VAL A 276 2.52 13.06 -3.16
CA VAL A 276 3.06 14.13 -2.31
C VAL A 276 1.89 14.75 -1.54
N ILE A 277 1.97 14.83 -0.22
CA ILE A 277 0.88 15.33 0.63
C ILE A 277 1.30 16.68 1.22
N PRO A 278 0.87 17.82 0.65
CA PRO A 278 1.25 19.12 1.17
C PRO A 278 0.59 19.39 2.53
N ILE A 279 1.19 20.27 3.34
CA ILE A 279 0.60 20.71 4.62
C ILE A 279 -0.46 21.78 4.35
N GLU A 280 -0.13 22.72 3.46
CA GLU A 280 -0.97 23.84 3.05
C GLU A 280 -1.16 23.83 1.53
N LYS A 281 -2.02 24.72 1.03
CA LYS A 281 -2.18 24.87 -0.42
C LYS A 281 -0.95 25.59 -0.98
N GLU A 282 -0.11 24.85 -1.69
CA GLU A 282 1.11 25.36 -2.30
C GLU A 282 0.85 25.95 -3.71
N PRO A 283 1.69 26.87 -4.20
CA PRO A 283 1.50 27.54 -5.50
C PRO A 283 1.89 26.68 -6.72
N TRP A 284 2.12 25.38 -6.52
CA TRP A 284 2.57 24.46 -7.56
C TRP A 284 1.50 24.22 -8.64
N LYS A 285 1.96 23.90 -9.84
CA LYS A 285 1.12 23.64 -11.02
C LYS A 285 1.52 22.34 -11.70
N GLU A 286 0.58 21.77 -12.45
CA GLU A 286 0.88 20.65 -13.35
C GLU A 286 1.97 21.06 -14.34
N GLY A 287 2.95 20.18 -14.53
CA GLY A 287 4.15 20.43 -15.32
C GLY A 287 5.34 21.00 -14.55
N ASP A 288 5.15 21.52 -13.33
CA ASP A 288 6.28 22.00 -12.53
C ASP A 288 7.24 20.85 -12.17
N GLU A 289 8.53 21.16 -12.18
CA GLU A 289 9.56 20.26 -11.64
C GLU A 289 9.76 20.52 -10.15
N ILE A 290 9.84 19.43 -9.40
CA ILE A 290 10.03 19.45 -7.97
C ILE A 290 11.20 18.57 -7.54
N LEU A 291 11.92 19.01 -6.53
CA LEU A 291 12.99 18.29 -5.87
C LEU A 291 12.47 17.72 -4.54
N LEU A 292 12.57 16.40 -4.40
CA LEU A 292 12.30 15.67 -3.16
C LEU A 292 13.56 15.63 -2.28
N GLU A 293 13.42 16.06 -1.03
CA GLU A 293 14.46 15.95 -0.02
C GLU A 293 13.87 15.38 1.27
N THR A 294 14.67 14.59 1.99
CA THR A 294 14.30 14.12 3.33
C THR A 294 15.39 14.43 4.34
N ARG A 295 14.99 14.71 5.58
CA ARG A 295 15.88 15.02 6.70
C ARG A 295 15.45 14.20 7.91
N ILE A 296 16.39 13.72 8.71
CA ILE A 296 16.05 13.02 9.96
C ILE A 296 15.46 14.03 10.95
N ALA A 297 14.29 13.72 11.50
CA ALA A 297 13.63 14.56 12.48
C ALA A 297 14.44 14.61 13.79
N GLY A 298 14.67 15.80 14.34
CA GLY A 298 15.39 15.99 15.60
C GLY A 298 16.91 16.19 15.48
N LEU A 299 17.47 16.16 14.27
CA LEU A 299 18.81 16.69 13.99
C LEU A 299 18.66 18.07 13.35
N SER A 300 18.52 19.10 14.17
CA SER A 300 18.83 20.47 13.74
C SER A 300 20.32 20.50 13.38
N LYS A 301 20.66 21.05 12.21
CA LYS A 301 22.03 21.52 11.96
C LYS A 301 22.44 22.55 13.00
#